data_AF-A0A0G2I5E9-F1
#
_entry.id   AF-A0A0G2I5E9-F1
#
_cell.length_a   1.000
_cell.length_b   1.000
_cell.length_c   1.000
_cell.angle_alpha   90.00
_cell.angle_beta   90.00
_cell.angle_gamma   90.00
#
_symmetry.space_group_name_H-M   'P 1'
#
loop_
_entity.id
_entity.type
_entity.pdbx_description
1 polymer ?
#
loop_
_entity_poly.entity_id
_entity_poly.type
_entity_poly.pdbx_seq_one_letter_code
_entity_poly.pdbx_strand_id
1 'polypeptide(L)'
;MEQVNKDEKSQFASAAAGSSGGEDGGTQADMIESPSPSPPAEDWFAWLQVLAAFCLNLNTWGLMNAYGVFQAFYELELLASRSSSDISWIGSTQAFLMFIVSMVVGPIVDAGYLRSLLGIGSLLTVLGIFMTSLCSEYWQVFLAQAITMGLGFGCLYVPAPTIVSQYFHASTALAMGASSAGSALGGVIYPIIFTRLQPRIGFPWATRVLGFIVLATQLIPFILMKSRASPTTKYSLVDRTAFKDVPYILLNIGLIFGFMGFYIIFYYIELYAHQESSASIVLQAYLLVIINASSLPGRLIPSYYADKMGSINVQTIVAFIGALLTFCLIAIKNSPGLVVYCIIYGFSAGAFMGLPAAGVVNLSSDRSKIGARLGMTLAVVGCGVLVSNPIAGAILSGRGGWVGLIAWCGALLTASFISMAASRIRKIGFGFKKVI
;
A
#
# COMPACT_ATOMS: atom_id res chain seq x y z
N MET A 1 -4.65 -60.14 39.25
CA MET A 1 -4.73 -59.65 37.85
C MET A 1 -6.17 -59.77 37.33
N GLU A 2 -7.29 -59.42 37.96
CA GLU A 2 -7.68 -58.58 39.12
C GLU A 2 -6.93 -57.26 39.27
N GLN A 3 -7.70 -56.16 39.18
CA GLN A 3 -7.38 -54.73 39.26
C GLN A 3 -6.70 -54.14 38.01
N VAL A 4 -7.39 -53.18 37.36
CA VAL A 4 -6.86 -51.88 36.84
C VAL A 4 -7.64 -51.29 35.65
N ASN A 5 -8.57 -51.97 34.96
CA ASN A 5 -9.30 -51.30 33.86
C ASN A 5 -10.83 -51.30 33.95
N LYS A 6 -11.33 -51.14 35.18
CA LYS A 6 -12.74 -50.86 35.52
C LYS A 6 -13.01 -49.36 35.76
N ASP A 7 -12.03 -48.47 35.59
CA ASP A 7 -12.11 -47.08 36.05
C ASP A 7 -12.50 -46.03 34.98
N GLU A 8 -12.63 -46.39 33.70
CA GLU A 8 -13.05 -45.42 32.66
C GLU A 8 -14.53 -45.50 32.25
N LYS A 9 -15.30 -46.45 32.79
CA LYS A 9 -16.72 -46.63 32.43
C LYS A 9 -17.72 -46.43 33.58
N SER A 10 -17.26 -45.98 34.76
CA SER A 10 -18.12 -45.75 35.94
C SER A 10 -18.46 -44.28 36.22
N GLN A 11 -17.89 -43.31 35.49
CA GLN A 11 -18.18 -41.88 35.73
C GLN A 11 -19.41 -41.32 34.99
N PHE A 12 -20.12 -42.12 34.18
CA PHE A 12 -21.29 -41.68 33.43
C PHE A 12 -22.66 -42.19 33.95
N ALA A 13 -22.74 -42.81 35.12
CA ALA A 13 -23.99 -43.45 35.56
C ALA A 13 -24.27 -43.46 37.08
N SER A 14 -23.92 -42.41 37.82
CA SER A 14 -24.39 -42.26 39.20
C SER A 14 -24.60 -40.81 39.61
N ALA A 15 -25.74 -40.23 39.22
CA ALA A 15 -26.34 -39.11 39.93
C ALA A 15 -27.82 -38.96 39.53
N ALA A 16 -28.62 -40.01 39.79
CA ALA A 16 -30.06 -39.91 39.74
C ALA A 16 -30.67 -40.66 40.93
N ALA A 17 -31.46 -39.92 41.72
CA ALA A 17 -32.43 -40.33 42.75
C ALA A 17 -32.03 -40.24 44.24
N GLY A 18 -32.70 -39.28 44.93
CA GLY A 18 -33.07 -39.26 46.36
C GLY A 18 -32.25 -38.30 47.23
N SER A 19 -32.76 -37.37 48.05
CA SER A 19 -34.07 -36.73 48.28
C SER A 19 -33.87 -35.61 49.32
N SER A 20 -34.62 -34.51 49.19
CA SER A 20 -35.11 -33.58 50.25
C SER A 20 -34.12 -32.88 51.23
N GLY A 21 -34.08 -31.55 51.17
CA GLY A 21 -33.83 -30.67 52.33
C GLY A 21 -33.09 -29.35 52.05
N GLY A 22 -33.83 -28.23 51.96
CA GLY A 22 -33.45 -26.93 52.54
C GLY A 22 -32.39 -26.02 51.87
N GLU A 23 -32.88 -24.89 51.35
CA GLU A 23 -32.33 -23.52 51.44
C GLU A 23 -31.09 -23.07 50.61
N ASP A 24 -31.38 -22.10 49.73
CA ASP A 24 -30.62 -20.92 49.28
C ASP A 24 -29.09 -20.98 49.10
N GLY A 25 -28.67 -20.90 47.83
CA GLY A 25 -27.30 -20.59 47.44
C GLY A 25 -27.09 -20.69 45.92
N GLY A 26 -27.51 -19.66 45.17
CA GLY A 26 -27.31 -19.57 43.73
C GLY A 26 -25.83 -19.66 43.36
N THR A 27 -25.40 -20.84 42.92
CA THR A 27 -24.03 -21.09 42.47
C THR A 27 -23.92 -20.67 41.01
N GLN A 28 -23.24 -19.55 40.76
CA GLN A 28 -22.81 -19.16 39.42
C GLN A 28 -21.97 -20.31 38.84
N ALA A 29 -22.43 -20.90 37.75
CA ALA A 29 -21.62 -21.80 36.95
C ALA A 29 -20.46 -20.98 36.37
N ASP A 30 -19.25 -21.22 36.87
CA ASP A 30 -18.01 -20.72 36.28
C ASP A 30 -17.96 -21.17 34.82
N MET A 31 -18.18 -20.21 33.91
CA MET A 31 -17.84 -20.36 32.51
C MET A 31 -16.32 -20.51 32.45
N ILE A 32 -15.84 -21.72 32.21
CA ILE A 32 -14.44 -21.99 31.89
C ILE A 32 -14.11 -21.18 30.63
N GLU A 33 -13.57 -19.98 30.85
CA GLU A 33 -13.02 -19.14 29.80
C GLU A 33 -11.84 -19.93 29.22
N SER A 34 -12.03 -20.49 28.03
CA SER A 34 -10.96 -21.18 27.31
C SER A 34 -9.73 -20.26 27.29
N PRO A 35 -8.53 -20.74 27.68
CA PRO A 35 -7.37 -19.87 27.79
C PRO A 35 -7.17 -19.18 26.44
N SER A 36 -7.24 -17.84 26.46
CA SER A 36 -6.94 -17.03 25.29
C SER A 36 -5.60 -17.53 24.72
N PRO A 37 -5.53 -17.87 23.42
CA PRO A 37 -4.33 -18.48 22.86
C PRO A 37 -3.13 -17.61 23.17
N SER A 38 -2.07 -18.21 23.73
CA SER A 38 -0.83 -17.52 24.05
C SER A 38 -0.38 -16.70 22.83
N PRO A 39 0.03 -15.43 23.00
CA PRO A 39 0.40 -14.59 21.88
C PRO A 39 1.46 -15.32 21.04
N PRO A 40 1.33 -15.31 19.71
CA PRO A 40 2.23 -16.04 18.83
C PRO A 40 3.68 -15.64 19.13
N ALA A 41 4.54 -16.63 19.33
CA ALA A 41 5.97 -16.39 19.45
C ALA A 41 6.44 -15.70 18.15
N GLU A 42 7.11 -14.55 18.30
CA GLU A 42 7.73 -13.79 17.21
C GLU A 42 9.03 -14.49 16.77
N ASP A 43 8.89 -15.76 16.39
CA ASP A 43 9.96 -16.69 16.04
C ASP A 43 10.51 -16.44 14.62
N TRP A 44 11.56 -17.19 14.25
CA TRP A 44 12.11 -17.16 12.89
C TRP A 44 11.04 -17.42 11.82
N PHE A 45 10.03 -18.25 12.11
CA PHE A 45 8.95 -18.56 11.17
C PHE A 45 8.03 -17.36 10.93
N ALA A 46 7.79 -16.51 11.94
CA ALA A 46 7.13 -15.22 11.80
C ALA A 46 7.91 -14.29 10.86
N TRP A 47 9.24 -14.22 10.99
CA TRP A 47 10.09 -13.42 10.10
C TRP A 47 10.13 -13.92 8.65
N LEU A 48 9.93 -15.22 8.41
CA LEU A 48 9.71 -15.74 7.05
C LEU A 48 8.43 -15.18 6.39
N GLN A 49 7.39 -14.90 7.18
CA GLN A 49 6.18 -14.24 6.67
C GLN A 49 6.46 -12.79 6.30
N VAL A 50 7.31 -12.10 7.05
CA VAL A 50 7.79 -10.74 6.71
C VAL A 50 8.56 -10.76 5.40
N LEU A 51 9.45 -11.73 5.19
CA LEU A 51 10.18 -11.90 3.93
C LEU A 51 9.23 -12.17 2.75
N ALA A 52 8.22 -13.02 2.94
CA ALA A 52 7.19 -13.26 1.93
C ALA A 52 6.41 -11.98 1.58
N ALA A 53 5.95 -11.24 2.58
CA ALA A 53 5.26 -9.96 2.40
C ALA A 53 6.17 -8.89 1.79
N PHE A 54 7.46 -8.90 2.11
CA PHE A 54 8.47 -8.05 1.48
C PHE A 54 8.53 -8.29 -0.03
N CYS A 55 8.58 -9.56 -0.45
CA CYS A 55 8.59 -9.92 -1.87
C CYS A 55 7.29 -9.54 -2.58
N LEU A 56 6.13 -9.66 -1.92
CA LEU A 56 4.86 -9.17 -2.49
C LEU A 56 4.85 -7.65 -2.65
N ASN A 57 5.31 -6.89 -1.65
CA ASN A 57 5.40 -5.43 -1.73
C ASN A 57 6.40 -4.98 -2.81
N LEU A 58 7.52 -5.69 -2.96
CA LEU A 58 8.50 -5.47 -4.02
C LEU A 58 7.84 -5.61 -5.39
N ASN A 59 7.03 -6.65 -5.60
CA ASN A 59 6.40 -6.94 -6.89
C ASN A 59 5.12 -6.19 -7.19
N THR A 60 4.50 -5.53 -6.21
CA THR A 60 3.28 -4.74 -6.41
C THR A 60 3.64 -3.26 -6.45
N TRP A 61 3.82 -2.68 -5.26
CA TRP A 61 4.20 -1.29 -5.10
C TRP A 61 5.56 -0.95 -5.68
N GLY A 62 6.53 -1.86 -5.65
CA GLY A 62 7.84 -1.59 -6.23
C GLY A 62 7.79 -1.43 -7.75
N LEU A 63 7.05 -2.28 -8.46
CA LEU A 63 6.79 -2.11 -9.89
C LEU A 63 5.93 -0.86 -10.16
N MET A 64 4.94 -0.58 -9.33
CA MET A 64 4.11 0.62 -9.47
C MET A 64 4.92 1.91 -9.28
N ASN A 65 5.84 1.93 -8.32
CA ASN A 65 6.76 3.05 -8.09
C ASN A 65 7.80 3.19 -9.21
N ALA A 66 8.09 2.12 -9.94
CA ALA A 66 9.00 2.13 -11.08
C ALA A 66 8.33 2.67 -12.36
N TYR A 67 7.03 2.93 -12.34
CA TYR A 67 6.26 3.33 -13.52
C TYR A 67 6.77 4.64 -14.15
N GLY A 68 7.34 5.57 -13.39
CA GLY A 68 7.89 6.82 -13.94
C GLY A 68 8.94 6.60 -15.04
N VAL A 69 9.77 5.55 -14.95
CA VAL A 69 10.71 5.20 -16.02
C VAL A 69 9.97 4.73 -17.28
N PHE A 70 8.90 3.95 -17.12
CA PHE A 70 8.05 3.54 -18.24
C PHE A 70 7.32 4.73 -18.84
N GLN A 71 6.81 5.66 -18.03
CA GLN A 71 6.19 6.90 -18.50
C GLN A 71 7.16 7.69 -19.39
N ALA A 72 8.39 7.92 -18.92
CA ALA A 72 9.40 8.61 -19.70
C ALA A 72 9.75 7.85 -20.99
N PHE A 73 9.99 6.54 -20.92
CA PHE A 73 10.30 5.72 -22.09
C PHE A 73 9.15 5.69 -23.12
N TYR A 74 7.90 5.60 -22.68
CA TYR A 74 6.75 5.62 -23.56
C TYR A 74 6.57 6.99 -24.23
N GLU A 75 6.77 8.08 -23.50
CA GLU A 75 6.67 9.42 -24.06
C GLU A 75 7.82 9.74 -25.03
N LEU A 76 9.04 9.29 -24.73
CA LEU A 76 10.22 9.64 -25.50
C LEU A 76 10.49 8.70 -26.69
N GLU A 77 10.08 7.42 -26.59
CA GLU A 77 10.43 6.40 -27.60
C GLU A 77 9.22 5.62 -28.11
N LEU A 78 8.56 4.80 -27.27
CA LEU A 78 7.62 3.77 -27.76
C LEU A 78 6.28 4.34 -28.26
N LEU A 79 5.75 5.35 -27.58
CA LEU A 79 4.42 5.92 -27.80
C LEU A 79 4.49 7.44 -28.02
N ALA A 80 5.56 7.92 -28.63
CA ALA A 80 5.83 9.35 -28.82
C ALA A 80 4.73 10.14 -29.56
N SER A 81 3.81 9.45 -30.25
CA SER A 81 2.63 10.05 -30.90
C SER A 81 1.42 10.26 -29.97
N ARG A 82 1.47 9.74 -28.74
CA ARG A 82 0.41 9.86 -27.73
C ARG A 82 0.71 10.99 -26.76
N SER A 83 -0.36 11.59 -26.22
CA SER A 83 -0.20 12.63 -25.20
C SER A 83 0.30 12.04 -23.88
N SER A 84 0.98 12.84 -23.06
CA SER A 84 1.39 12.43 -21.70
C SER A 84 0.18 11.98 -20.86
N SER A 85 -0.99 12.60 -21.10
CA SER A 85 -2.27 12.21 -20.47
C SER A 85 -2.69 10.78 -20.84
N ASP A 86 -2.67 10.44 -22.14
CA ASP A 86 -3.03 9.11 -22.63
C ASP A 86 -2.12 8.04 -22.02
N ILE A 87 -0.81 8.28 -22.03
CA ILE A 87 0.18 7.34 -21.48
C ILE A 87 0.00 7.19 -19.97
N SER A 88 -0.23 8.29 -19.25
CA SER A 88 -0.46 8.27 -17.79
C SER A 88 -1.66 7.44 -17.36
N TRP A 89 -2.67 7.25 -18.23
CA TRP A 89 -3.80 6.36 -17.92
C TRP A 89 -3.37 4.92 -17.68
N ILE A 90 -2.27 4.44 -18.28
CA ILE A 90 -1.79 3.07 -18.09
C ILE A 90 -1.42 2.85 -16.62
N GLY A 91 -0.48 3.64 -16.08
CA GLY A 91 -0.03 3.52 -14.69
C GLY A 91 -1.12 3.89 -13.68
N SER A 92 -1.91 4.93 -13.94
CA SER A 92 -3.02 5.31 -13.05
C SER A 92 -4.11 4.24 -12.97
N THR A 93 -4.46 3.59 -14.09
CA THR A 93 -5.42 2.48 -14.10
C THR A 93 -4.86 1.27 -13.37
N GLN A 94 -3.56 0.99 -13.52
CA GLN A 94 -2.88 -0.06 -12.77
C GLN A 94 -2.99 0.14 -11.25
N ALA A 95 -2.70 1.35 -10.77
CA ALA A 95 -2.81 1.72 -9.36
C ALA A 95 -4.26 1.67 -8.86
N PHE A 96 -5.21 2.18 -9.66
CA PHE A 96 -6.64 2.11 -9.37
C PHE A 96 -7.10 0.66 -9.18
N LEU A 97 -6.75 -0.22 -10.11
CA LEU A 97 -7.13 -1.64 -10.04
C LEU A 97 -6.55 -2.32 -8.82
N MET A 98 -5.30 -2.01 -8.47
CA MET A 98 -4.71 -2.50 -7.23
C MET A 98 -5.58 -2.13 -6.02
N PHE A 99 -6.00 -0.87 -5.90
CA PHE A 99 -6.80 -0.41 -4.77
C PHE A 99 -8.24 -0.93 -4.76
N ILE A 100 -8.95 -0.91 -5.90
CA ILE A 100 -10.37 -1.30 -5.93
C ILE A 100 -10.55 -2.81 -5.78
N VAL A 101 -9.67 -3.62 -6.37
CA VAL A 101 -9.70 -5.08 -6.22
C VAL A 101 -9.36 -5.46 -4.78
N SER A 102 -8.44 -4.73 -4.13
CA SER A 102 -8.09 -4.96 -2.72
C SER A 102 -9.29 -4.88 -1.76
N MET A 103 -10.27 -4.03 -2.05
CA MET A 103 -11.53 -3.96 -1.28
C MET A 103 -12.27 -5.31 -1.25
N VAL A 104 -12.23 -6.07 -2.34
CA VAL A 104 -12.90 -7.36 -2.49
C VAL A 104 -12.01 -8.51 -2.01
N VAL A 105 -10.70 -8.38 -2.16
CA VAL A 105 -9.72 -9.42 -1.81
C VAL A 105 -9.63 -9.63 -0.29
N GLY A 106 -9.81 -8.60 0.53
CA GLY A 106 -9.79 -8.74 2.00
C GLY A 106 -10.71 -9.85 2.51
N PRO A 107 -12.03 -9.79 2.24
CA PRO A 107 -12.95 -10.87 2.58
C PRO A 107 -12.58 -12.25 2.03
N ILE A 108 -11.96 -12.32 0.85
CA ILE A 108 -11.53 -13.59 0.24
C ILE A 108 -10.36 -14.20 1.02
N VAL A 109 -9.43 -13.37 1.50
CA VAL A 109 -8.34 -13.80 2.41
C VAL A 109 -8.93 -14.31 3.71
N ASP A 110 -9.88 -13.56 4.30
CA ASP A 110 -10.53 -13.92 5.57
C ASP A 110 -11.35 -15.21 5.46
N ALA A 111 -11.91 -15.50 4.28
CA ALA A 111 -12.59 -16.75 3.96
C ALA A 111 -11.64 -17.94 3.74
N GLY A 112 -10.32 -17.73 3.81
CA GLY A 112 -9.31 -18.79 3.75
C GLY A 112 -8.72 -19.06 2.37
N TYR A 113 -9.02 -18.25 1.34
CA TYR A 113 -8.56 -18.47 -0.04
C TYR A 113 -7.19 -17.85 -0.36
N LEU A 114 -6.30 -17.74 0.64
CA LEU A 114 -4.97 -17.13 0.50
C LEU A 114 -4.17 -17.71 -0.67
N ARG A 115 -4.06 -19.03 -0.78
CA ARG A 115 -3.24 -19.68 -1.82
C ARG A 115 -3.76 -19.42 -3.24
N SER A 116 -5.08 -19.41 -3.41
CA SER A 116 -5.72 -19.10 -4.69
C SER A 116 -5.43 -17.66 -5.12
N LEU A 117 -5.51 -16.71 -4.18
CA LEU A 117 -5.17 -15.30 -4.42
C LEU A 117 -3.70 -15.11 -4.79
N LEU A 118 -2.77 -15.78 -4.08
CA LEU A 118 -1.35 -15.73 -4.40
C LEU A 118 -1.06 -16.33 -5.79
N GLY A 119 -1.69 -17.45 -6.13
CA GLY A 119 -1.53 -18.09 -7.44
C GLY A 119 -2.06 -17.22 -8.59
N ILE A 120 -3.32 -16.75 -8.49
CA ILE A 120 -3.95 -15.91 -9.51
C ILE A 120 -3.22 -14.56 -9.63
N GLY A 121 -2.94 -13.91 -8.50
CA GLY A 121 -2.27 -12.62 -8.48
C GLY A 121 -0.86 -12.67 -9.06
N SER A 122 -0.09 -13.71 -8.74
CA SER A 122 1.26 -13.90 -9.28
C SER A 122 1.21 -14.21 -10.79
N LEU A 123 0.31 -15.10 -11.20
CA LEU A 123 0.13 -15.43 -12.62
C LEU A 123 -0.22 -14.19 -13.44
N LEU A 124 -1.18 -13.39 -13.00
CA LEU A 124 -1.58 -12.15 -13.69
C LEU A 124 -0.45 -11.12 -13.73
N THR A 125 0.31 -10.98 -12.63
CA THR A 125 1.44 -10.05 -12.59
C THR A 125 2.54 -10.45 -13.57
N VAL A 126 2.95 -11.72 -13.56
CA VAL A 126 3.97 -12.27 -14.46
C VAL A 126 3.47 -12.20 -15.90
N LEU A 127 2.23 -12.65 -16.17
CA LEU A 127 1.64 -12.56 -17.50
C LEU A 127 1.63 -11.12 -18.01
N GLY A 128 1.19 -10.17 -17.19
CA GLY A 128 1.12 -8.75 -17.55
C GLY A 128 2.48 -8.18 -17.97
N ILE A 129 3.53 -8.41 -17.19
CA ILE A 129 4.87 -7.89 -17.51
C ILE A 129 5.49 -8.60 -18.74
N PHE A 130 5.30 -9.91 -18.91
CA PHE A 130 5.77 -10.62 -20.11
C PHE A 130 5.00 -10.19 -21.36
N MET A 131 3.69 -9.97 -21.28
CA MET A 131 2.90 -9.46 -22.40
C MET A 131 3.30 -8.02 -22.73
N THR A 132 3.58 -7.18 -21.72
CA THR A 132 4.08 -5.80 -21.92
C THR A 132 5.36 -5.79 -22.75
N SER A 133 6.23 -6.80 -22.60
CA SER A 133 7.46 -6.91 -23.40
C SER A 133 7.25 -7.09 -24.92
N LEU A 134 6.05 -7.48 -25.34
CA LEU A 134 5.68 -7.72 -26.73
C LEU A 134 4.91 -6.55 -27.34
N CYS A 135 4.53 -5.57 -26.53
CA CYS A 135 3.66 -4.49 -26.96
C CYS A 135 4.42 -3.46 -27.81
N SER A 136 3.79 -3.03 -28.90
CA SER A 136 4.20 -1.91 -29.73
C SER A 136 3.16 -0.79 -29.75
N GLU A 137 1.90 -1.10 -29.42
CA GLU A 137 0.77 -0.17 -29.49
C GLU A 137 0.20 0.16 -28.12
N TYR A 138 -0.37 1.36 -27.99
CA TYR A 138 -0.96 1.86 -26.74
C TYR A 138 -1.94 0.88 -26.10
N TRP A 139 -2.90 0.37 -26.88
CA TRP A 139 -3.95 -0.52 -26.36
C TRP A 139 -3.39 -1.86 -25.84
N GLN A 140 -2.29 -2.34 -26.43
CA GLN A 140 -1.62 -3.57 -26.00
C GLN A 140 -0.95 -3.35 -24.64
N VAL A 141 -0.22 -2.23 -24.50
CA VAL A 141 0.39 -1.82 -23.22
C VAL A 141 -0.69 -1.61 -22.16
N PHE A 142 -1.80 -0.97 -22.51
CA PHE A 142 -2.92 -0.75 -21.58
C PHE A 142 -3.50 -2.07 -21.07
N LEU A 143 -3.77 -3.04 -21.95
CA LEU A 143 -4.32 -4.34 -21.54
C LEU A 143 -3.32 -5.17 -20.71
N ALA A 144 -2.05 -5.22 -21.12
CA ALA A 144 -1.02 -6.02 -20.45
C ALA A 144 -0.58 -5.40 -19.12
N GLN A 145 -0.22 -4.12 -19.13
CA GLN A 145 0.38 -3.43 -17.99
C GLN A 145 -0.68 -2.83 -17.06
N ALA A 146 -1.72 -2.19 -17.59
CA ALA A 146 -2.71 -1.56 -16.72
C ALA A 146 -3.68 -2.58 -16.15
N ILE A 147 -4.37 -3.32 -17.03
CA ILE A 147 -5.44 -4.23 -16.62
C ILE A 147 -4.88 -5.51 -15.99
N THR A 148 -4.10 -6.28 -16.76
CA THR A 148 -3.67 -7.62 -16.33
C THR A 148 -2.79 -7.54 -15.07
N MET A 149 -1.76 -6.69 -15.10
CA MET A 149 -0.88 -6.52 -13.95
C MET A 149 -1.56 -5.78 -12.79
N GLY A 150 -2.45 -4.81 -13.04
CA GLY A 150 -3.21 -4.13 -11.98
C GLY A 150 -4.17 -5.04 -11.20
N LEU A 151 -4.87 -5.95 -11.90
CA LEU A 151 -5.68 -6.99 -11.26
C LEU A 151 -4.80 -7.94 -10.44
N GLY A 152 -3.63 -8.31 -10.96
CA GLY A 152 -2.63 -9.10 -10.25
C GLY A 152 -2.18 -8.43 -8.95
N PHE A 153 -1.88 -7.13 -9.00
CA PHE A 153 -1.48 -6.34 -7.84
C PHE A 153 -2.57 -6.30 -6.77
N GLY A 154 -3.82 -6.10 -7.17
CA GLY A 154 -4.95 -6.09 -6.22
C GLY A 154 -5.13 -7.40 -5.47
N CYS A 155 -4.90 -8.54 -6.13
CA CYS A 155 -4.93 -9.86 -5.51
C CYS A 155 -3.81 -10.08 -4.48
N LEU A 156 -2.65 -9.45 -4.70
CA LEU A 156 -1.44 -9.66 -3.87
C LEU A 156 -1.26 -8.62 -2.78
N TYR A 157 -1.85 -7.43 -2.92
CA TYR A 157 -1.63 -6.31 -2.01
C TYR A 157 -2.12 -6.60 -0.58
N VAL A 158 -3.38 -7.03 -0.42
CA VAL A 158 -3.98 -7.25 0.90
C VAL A 158 -3.41 -8.45 1.67
N PRO A 159 -3.10 -9.60 1.03
CA PRO A 159 -2.46 -10.72 1.71
C PRO A 159 -1.20 -10.35 2.51
N ALA A 160 -0.36 -9.45 1.99
CA ALA A 160 0.91 -9.09 2.63
C ALA A 160 0.74 -8.53 4.06
N PRO A 161 0.06 -7.39 4.29
CA PRO A 161 -0.16 -6.85 5.63
C PRO A 161 -1.06 -7.76 6.49
N THR A 162 -2.07 -8.42 5.90
CA THR A 162 -2.98 -9.30 6.65
C THR A 162 -2.23 -10.46 7.29
N ILE A 163 -1.37 -11.16 6.54
CA ILE A 163 -0.64 -12.31 7.08
C ILE A 163 0.41 -11.86 8.09
N VAL A 164 1.15 -10.77 7.84
CA VAL A 164 2.12 -10.26 8.82
C VAL A 164 1.45 -9.92 10.15
N SER A 165 0.27 -9.30 10.13
CA SER A 165 -0.47 -8.95 11.35
C SER A 165 -0.89 -10.15 12.20
N GLN A 166 -1.03 -11.35 11.62
CA GLN A 166 -1.42 -12.56 12.34
C GLN A 166 -0.26 -13.21 13.12
N TYR A 167 0.98 -12.84 12.83
CA TYR A 167 2.17 -13.45 13.42
C TYR A 167 2.82 -12.57 14.49
N PHE A 168 2.55 -11.26 14.47
CA PHE A 168 3.18 -10.28 15.34
C PHE A 168 2.13 -9.53 16.15
N HIS A 169 2.33 -9.45 17.47
CA HIS A 169 1.49 -8.67 18.38
C HIS A 169 2.25 -7.48 19.00
N ALA A 170 3.49 -7.69 19.46
CA ALA A 170 4.26 -6.65 20.12
C ALA A 170 5.07 -5.82 19.11
N SER A 171 5.59 -6.47 18.06
CA SER A 171 6.40 -5.81 17.03
C SER A 171 5.71 -5.67 15.66
N THR A 172 4.37 -5.66 15.63
CA THR A 172 3.56 -5.58 14.39
C THR A 172 3.94 -4.39 13.51
N ALA A 173 4.17 -3.20 14.09
CA ALA A 173 4.55 -2.00 13.35
C ALA A 173 5.94 -2.15 12.69
N LEU A 174 6.91 -2.75 13.39
CA LEU A 174 8.25 -3.03 12.85
C LEU A 174 8.18 -4.08 11.74
N ALA A 175 7.43 -5.16 11.93
CA ALA A 175 7.25 -6.22 10.94
C ALA A 175 6.55 -5.70 9.67
N MET A 176 5.49 -4.89 9.82
CA MET A 176 4.83 -4.21 8.72
C MET A 176 5.78 -3.25 8.00
N GLY A 177 6.52 -2.41 8.74
CA GLY A 177 7.52 -1.51 8.20
C GLY A 177 8.60 -2.25 7.39
N ALA A 178 9.16 -3.32 7.95
CA ALA A 178 10.15 -4.17 7.30
C ALA A 178 9.60 -4.80 6.01
N SER A 179 8.38 -5.33 6.02
CA SER A 179 7.74 -5.85 4.79
C SER A 179 7.49 -4.75 3.75
N SER A 180 7.10 -3.55 4.19
CA SER A 180 6.84 -2.41 3.31
C SER A 180 8.10 -1.86 2.65
N ALA A 181 9.29 -2.11 3.23
CA ALA A 181 10.57 -1.72 2.64
C ALA A 181 10.80 -2.37 1.27
N GLY A 182 10.18 -3.52 1.01
CA GLY A 182 10.25 -4.21 -0.29
C GLY A 182 9.74 -3.33 -1.43
N SER A 183 8.70 -2.53 -1.19
CA SER A 183 8.17 -1.57 -2.17
C SER A 183 9.19 -0.53 -2.59
N ALA A 184 9.87 0.09 -1.63
CA ALA A 184 10.85 1.13 -1.95
C ALA A 184 12.12 0.52 -2.57
N LEU A 185 12.53 -0.68 -2.13
CA LEU A 185 13.63 -1.40 -2.79
C LEU A 185 13.27 -1.78 -4.24
N GLY A 186 12.05 -2.25 -4.50
CA GLY A 186 11.58 -2.53 -5.87
C GLY A 186 11.56 -1.27 -6.74
N GLY A 187 11.15 -0.13 -6.18
CA GLY A 187 11.22 1.18 -6.83
C GLY A 187 12.64 1.70 -7.07
N VAL A 188 13.67 1.07 -6.50
CA VAL A 188 15.09 1.32 -6.79
C VAL A 188 15.60 0.32 -7.83
N ILE A 189 15.35 -0.97 -7.62
CA ILE A 189 15.90 -2.06 -8.44
C ILE A 189 15.33 -2.00 -9.87
N TYR A 190 14.01 -1.91 -10.02
CA TYR A 190 13.37 -2.02 -11.33
C TYR A 190 13.73 -0.87 -12.28
N PRO A 191 13.69 0.41 -11.85
CA PRO A 191 14.18 1.52 -12.65
C PRO A 191 15.62 1.36 -13.11
N ILE A 192 16.54 1.01 -12.19
CA ILE A 192 17.96 0.85 -12.52
C ILE A 192 18.16 -0.22 -13.59
N ILE A 193 17.51 -1.39 -13.42
CA ILE A 193 17.63 -2.49 -14.38
C ILE A 193 17.09 -2.06 -15.74
N PHE A 194 15.91 -1.44 -15.78
CA PHE A 194 15.30 -1.00 -17.03
C PHE A 194 16.17 0.04 -17.74
N THR A 195 16.57 1.13 -17.07
CA THR A 195 17.40 2.21 -17.62
C THR A 195 18.75 1.71 -18.12
N ARG A 196 19.33 0.69 -17.51
CA ARG A 196 20.64 0.13 -17.93
C ARG A 196 20.54 -0.89 -19.05
N LEU A 197 19.45 -1.67 -19.08
CA LEU A 197 19.29 -2.75 -20.06
C LEU A 197 18.56 -2.31 -21.31
N GLN A 198 17.54 -1.45 -21.21
CA GLN A 198 16.75 -1.02 -22.36
C GLN A 198 17.62 -0.50 -23.52
N PRO A 199 18.65 0.36 -23.31
CA PRO A 199 19.50 0.84 -24.41
C PRO A 199 20.43 -0.24 -25.00
N ARG A 200 20.69 -1.33 -24.28
CA ARG A 200 21.67 -2.36 -24.66
C ARG A 200 21.05 -3.58 -25.32
N ILE A 201 19.90 -4.02 -24.82
CA ILE A 201 19.21 -5.25 -25.27
C ILE A 201 17.79 -5.00 -25.77
N GLY A 202 17.36 -3.73 -25.82
CA GLY A 202 16.03 -3.32 -26.27
C GLY A 202 14.94 -3.49 -25.22
N PHE A 203 13.81 -2.83 -25.48
CA PHE A 203 12.62 -2.85 -24.61
C PHE A 203 12.07 -4.27 -24.32
N PRO A 204 11.94 -5.18 -25.31
CA PRO A 204 11.39 -6.50 -25.05
C PRO A 204 12.22 -7.31 -24.04
N TRP A 205 13.53 -7.38 -24.23
CA TRP A 205 14.38 -8.17 -23.33
C TRP A 205 14.60 -7.49 -21.98
N ALA A 206 14.72 -6.15 -21.92
CA ALA A 206 14.79 -5.44 -20.66
C ALA A 206 13.55 -5.71 -19.80
N THR A 207 12.34 -5.64 -20.38
CA THR A 207 11.09 -5.91 -19.68
C THR A 207 10.96 -7.38 -19.25
N ARG A 208 11.42 -8.34 -20.06
CA ARG A 208 11.46 -9.77 -19.69
C ARG A 208 12.40 -10.04 -18.52
N VAL A 209 13.54 -9.36 -18.44
CA VAL A 209 14.46 -9.47 -17.29
C VAL A 209 13.74 -9.06 -16.00
N LEU A 210 12.98 -7.95 -16.02
CA LEU A 210 12.13 -7.58 -14.89
C LEU A 210 11.10 -8.68 -14.58
N GLY A 211 10.47 -9.25 -15.61
CA GLY A 211 9.52 -10.35 -15.48
C GLY A 211 10.11 -11.61 -14.83
N PHE A 212 11.35 -11.98 -15.15
CA PHE A 212 12.04 -13.10 -14.50
C PHE A 212 12.34 -12.81 -13.03
N ILE A 213 12.71 -11.58 -12.68
CA ILE A 213 12.93 -11.18 -11.28
C ILE A 213 11.63 -11.24 -10.50
N VAL A 214 10.54 -10.73 -11.08
CA VAL A 214 9.20 -10.80 -10.50
C VAL A 214 8.79 -12.25 -10.28
N LEU A 215 8.95 -13.10 -11.28
CA LEU A 215 8.65 -14.53 -11.18
C LEU A 215 9.44 -15.19 -10.03
N ALA A 216 10.76 -15.00 -10.00
CA ALA A 216 11.63 -15.60 -8.98
C ALA A 216 11.26 -15.14 -7.57
N THR A 217 11.00 -13.84 -7.39
CA THR A 217 10.65 -13.28 -6.09
C THR A 217 9.20 -13.58 -5.67
N GLN A 218 8.27 -13.81 -6.60
CA GLN A 218 6.89 -14.23 -6.29
C GLN A 218 6.77 -15.71 -5.90
N LEU A 219 7.73 -16.57 -6.25
CA LEU A 219 7.76 -17.95 -5.77
C LEU A 219 7.94 -18.02 -4.24
N ILE A 220 8.67 -17.07 -3.66
CA ILE A 220 8.93 -17.00 -2.22
C ILE A 220 7.62 -16.92 -1.41
N PRO A 221 6.73 -15.93 -1.62
CA PRO A 221 5.46 -15.86 -0.90
C PRO A 221 4.54 -17.03 -1.22
N PHE A 222 4.57 -17.58 -2.44
CA PHE A 222 3.75 -18.75 -2.76
C PHE A 222 4.12 -19.98 -1.92
N ILE A 223 5.41 -20.16 -1.61
CA ILE A 223 5.90 -21.29 -0.81
C ILE A 223 5.79 -21.01 0.70
N LEU A 224 6.16 -19.80 1.14
CA LEU A 224 6.33 -19.50 2.56
C LEU A 224 5.07 -18.97 3.24
N MET A 225 4.20 -18.26 2.52
CA MET A 225 3.13 -17.47 3.14
C MET A 225 1.99 -18.37 3.65
N LYS A 226 1.65 -18.25 4.93
CA LYS A 226 0.65 -19.12 5.59
C LYS A 226 -0.26 -18.33 6.53
N SER A 227 -1.57 -18.45 6.35
CA SER A 227 -2.56 -17.89 7.29
C SER A 227 -2.58 -18.67 8.61
N ARG A 228 -2.62 -17.96 9.73
CA ARG A 228 -2.89 -18.48 11.08
C ARG A 228 -4.35 -18.26 11.50
N ALA A 229 -5.05 -17.32 10.88
CA ALA A 229 -6.45 -17.04 11.20
C ALA A 229 -7.37 -18.17 10.72
N SER A 230 -8.31 -18.55 11.58
CA SER A 230 -9.42 -19.42 11.20
C SER A 230 -10.30 -18.72 10.16
N PRO A 231 -10.79 -19.43 9.12
CA PRO A 231 -11.67 -18.84 8.12
C PRO A 231 -12.91 -18.22 8.76
N THR A 232 -13.21 -16.97 8.38
CA THR A 232 -14.43 -16.27 8.79
C THR A 232 -15.27 -15.96 7.56
N THR A 233 -16.59 -16.18 7.68
CA THR A 233 -17.54 -16.01 6.56
C THR A 233 -18.43 -14.78 6.69
N LYS A 234 -18.36 -14.06 7.81
CA LYS A 234 -19.16 -12.85 8.05
C LYS A 234 -18.32 -11.61 7.78
N TYR A 235 -18.57 -10.96 6.66
CA TYR A 235 -17.95 -9.70 6.30
C TYR A 235 -18.99 -8.70 5.76
N SER A 236 -18.79 -7.43 6.05
CA SER A 236 -19.49 -6.34 5.36
C SER A 236 -18.48 -5.58 4.53
N LEU A 237 -18.72 -5.45 3.23
CA LEU A 237 -17.88 -4.63 2.34
C LEU A 237 -18.06 -3.13 2.61
N VAL A 238 -19.19 -2.73 3.18
CA VAL A 238 -19.56 -1.33 3.35
C VAL A 238 -20.03 -1.06 4.77
N ASP A 239 -19.36 -0.12 5.45
CA ASP A 239 -19.86 0.46 6.69
C ASP A 239 -20.67 1.73 6.38
N ARG A 240 -21.99 1.64 6.45
CA ARG A 240 -22.86 2.80 6.19
C ARG A 240 -22.67 3.93 7.21
N THR A 241 -22.15 3.65 8.41
CA THR A 241 -21.93 4.71 9.40
C THR A 241 -20.71 5.57 9.06
N ALA A 242 -19.81 5.08 8.20
CA ALA A 242 -18.64 5.81 7.73
C ALA A 242 -19.03 7.09 6.96
N PHE A 243 -20.16 7.09 6.24
CA PHE A 243 -20.66 8.27 5.52
C PHE A 243 -21.19 9.39 6.41
N LYS A 244 -21.31 9.16 7.72
CA LYS A 244 -21.72 10.17 8.71
C LYS A 244 -20.58 10.56 9.66
N ASP A 245 -19.45 9.86 9.58
CA ASP A 245 -18.29 10.07 10.45
C ASP A 245 -17.40 11.16 9.85
N VAL A 246 -17.65 12.42 10.23
CA VAL A 246 -17.00 13.60 9.65
C VAL A 246 -15.45 13.54 9.73
N PRO A 247 -14.82 13.18 10.87
CA PRO A 247 -13.37 12.96 10.91
C PRO A 247 -12.87 11.95 9.89
N TYR A 248 -13.57 10.82 9.72
CA TYR A 248 -13.21 9.80 8.72
C TYR A 248 -13.35 10.34 7.30
N ILE A 249 -14.43 11.07 6.98
CA ILE A 249 -14.64 11.67 5.65
C ILE A 249 -13.51 12.67 5.34
N LEU A 250 -13.19 13.55 6.29
CA LEU A 250 -12.11 14.54 6.13
C LEU A 250 -10.73 13.86 5.98
N LEU A 251 -10.49 12.77 6.70
CA LEU A 251 -9.27 11.97 6.51
C LEU A 251 -9.22 11.40 5.08
N ASN A 252 -10.32 10.82 4.59
CA ASN A 252 -10.38 10.25 3.24
C ASN A 252 -10.19 11.31 2.15
N ILE A 253 -10.82 12.47 2.28
CA ILE A 253 -10.59 13.60 1.35
C ILE A 253 -9.11 14.00 1.36
N GLY A 254 -8.50 14.06 2.54
CA GLY A 254 -7.08 14.31 2.69
C GLY A 254 -6.22 13.26 1.99
N LEU A 255 -6.51 11.98 2.23
CA LEU A 255 -5.81 10.86 1.61
C LEU A 255 -5.94 10.90 0.09
N ILE A 256 -7.14 11.11 -0.46
CA ILE A 256 -7.35 11.26 -1.91
C ILE A 256 -6.40 12.30 -2.47
N PHE A 257 -6.47 13.54 -2.00
CA PHE A 257 -5.66 14.62 -2.57
C PHE A 257 -4.16 14.43 -2.31
N GLY A 258 -3.78 13.86 -1.16
CA GLY A 258 -2.40 13.58 -0.84
C GLY A 258 -1.81 12.52 -1.76
N PHE A 259 -2.52 11.40 -1.96
CA PHE A 259 -2.12 10.37 -2.92
C PHE A 259 -2.06 10.91 -4.35
N MET A 260 -3.06 11.69 -4.77
CA MET A 260 -3.05 12.31 -6.10
C MET A 260 -1.82 13.20 -6.30
N GLY A 261 -1.52 14.09 -5.35
CA GLY A 261 -0.39 15.01 -5.45
C GLY A 261 0.96 14.28 -5.38
N PHE A 262 1.15 13.37 -4.42
CA PHE A 262 2.43 12.67 -4.29
C PHE A 262 2.78 11.83 -5.52
N TYR A 263 1.79 11.15 -6.12
CA TYR A 263 2.03 10.29 -7.27
C TYR A 263 2.39 11.04 -8.55
N ILE A 264 1.83 12.23 -8.76
CA ILE A 264 2.13 13.03 -9.96
C ILE A 264 3.64 13.28 -10.07
N ILE A 265 4.30 13.65 -8.98
CA ILE A 265 5.76 13.87 -9.02
C ILE A 265 6.52 12.57 -9.28
N PHE A 266 6.12 11.43 -8.69
CA PHE A 266 6.76 10.14 -8.97
C PHE A 266 6.72 9.79 -10.47
N TYR A 267 5.62 10.12 -11.14
CA TYR A 267 5.42 9.80 -12.56
C TYR A 267 6.20 10.74 -13.47
N TYR A 268 6.27 12.03 -13.12
CA TYR A 268 6.73 13.07 -14.01
C TYR A 268 8.13 13.62 -13.69
N ILE A 269 8.77 13.25 -12.57
CA ILE A 269 10.05 13.85 -12.16
C ILE A 269 11.19 13.63 -13.17
N GLU A 270 11.26 12.45 -13.80
CA GLU A 270 12.29 12.13 -14.79
C GLU A 270 12.04 12.90 -16.08
N LEU A 271 10.78 12.96 -16.53
CA LEU A 271 10.37 13.77 -17.66
C LEU A 271 10.62 15.26 -17.42
N TYR A 272 10.32 15.76 -16.22
CA TYR A 272 10.62 17.14 -15.81
C TYR A 272 12.11 17.42 -15.91
N ALA A 273 12.95 16.53 -15.37
CA ALA A 273 14.38 16.74 -15.41
C ALA A 273 14.94 16.70 -16.84
N HIS A 274 14.38 15.87 -17.72
CA HIS A 274 14.74 15.84 -19.13
C HIS A 274 14.35 17.12 -19.88
N GLN A 275 13.19 17.70 -19.59
CA GLN A 275 12.66 18.84 -20.35
C GLN A 275 13.01 20.22 -19.76
N GLU A 276 13.15 20.33 -18.44
CA GLU A 276 13.20 21.62 -17.73
C GLU A 276 14.50 21.85 -16.95
N SER A 277 15.42 20.89 -16.90
CA SER A 277 16.62 21.00 -16.07
C SER A 277 17.92 20.84 -16.86
N SER A 278 19.00 21.39 -16.31
CA SER A 278 20.36 21.19 -16.82
C SER A 278 21.05 19.94 -16.23
N ALA A 279 20.27 19.03 -15.63
CA ALA A 279 20.79 17.79 -15.08
C ALA A 279 21.46 16.93 -16.17
N SER A 280 22.52 16.20 -15.81
CA SER A 280 23.12 15.24 -16.74
C SER A 280 22.12 14.13 -17.06
N ILE A 281 22.22 13.55 -18.27
CA ILE A 281 21.36 12.44 -18.70
C ILE A 281 21.35 11.28 -17.68
N VAL A 282 22.50 11.02 -17.05
CA VAL A 282 22.64 10.02 -16.00
C VAL A 282 21.85 10.41 -14.76
N LEU A 283 21.87 11.68 -14.34
CA LEU A 283 21.11 12.11 -13.19
C LEU A 283 19.59 12.09 -13.46
N GLN A 284 19.16 12.54 -14.64
CA GLN A 284 17.74 12.58 -15.03
C GLN A 284 17.09 11.20 -14.88
N ALA A 285 17.75 10.15 -15.34
CA ALA A 285 17.25 8.76 -15.29
C ALA A 285 17.36 8.08 -13.92
N TYR A 286 17.87 8.77 -12.89
CA TYR A 286 18.05 8.25 -11.53
C TYR A 286 17.26 9.05 -10.49
N LEU A 287 16.53 10.10 -10.85
CA LEU A 287 15.78 10.90 -9.87
C LEU A 287 14.69 10.09 -9.18
N LEU A 288 13.96 9.25 -9.92
CA LEU A 288 12.95 8.37 -9.33
C LEU A 288 13.57 7.33 -8.39
N VAL A 289 14.77 6.84 -8.72
CA VAL A 289 15.55 5.96 -7.85
C VAL A 289 15.91 6.68 -6.54
N ILE A 290 16.34 7.94 -6.61
CA ILE A 290 16.67 8.76 -5.43
C ILE A 290 15.42 8.97 -4.55
N ILE A 291 14.26 9.29 -5.14
CA ILE A 291 12.99 9.43 -4.43
C ILE A 291 12.60 8.12 -3.73
N ASN A 292 12.70 6.98 -4.41
CA ASN A 292 12.36 5.69 -3.81
C ASN A 292 13.34 5.32 -2.69
N ALA A 293 14.64 5.54 -2.88
CA ALA A 293 15.65 5.27 -1.87
C ALA A 293 15.44 6.13 -0.61
N SER A 294 15.14 7.42 -0.76
CA SER A 294 14.88 8.32 0.37
C SER A 294 13.52 8.05 1.04
N SER A 295 12.58 7.40 0.35
CA SER A 295 11.31 6.98 0.94
C SER A 295 11.45 5.85 1.97
N LEU A 296 12.52 5.05 1.93
CA LEU A 296 12.80 4.01 2.92
C LEU A 296 12.88 4.57 4.35
N PRO A 297 13.81 5.51 4.67
CA PRO A 297 13.82 6.13 5.99
C PRO A 297 12.54 6.94 6.26
N GLY A 298 11.92 7.50 5.23
CA GLY A 298 10.62 8.18 5.32
C GLY A 298 9.46 7.29 5.76
N ARG A 299 9.51 5.99 5.48
CA ARG A 299 8.51 5.01 5.94
C ARG A 299 8.77 4.52 7.35
N LEU A 300 10.04 4.49 7.78
CA LEU A 300 10.42 3.92 9.07
C LEU A 300 10.41 4.96 10.19
N ILE A 301 11.12 6.08 10.00
CA ILE A 301 11.36 7.07 11.06
C ILE A 301 10.05 7.77 11.47
N PRO A 302 9.27 8.38 10.55
CA PRO A 302 8.00 9.01 10.89
C PRO A 302 6.94 8.04 11.41
N SER A 303 6.97 6.78 10.97
CA SER A 303 6.06 5.75 11.51
C SER A 303 6.36 5.41 12.97
N TYR A 304 7.64 5.37 13.37
CA TYR A 304 8.00 5.25 14.78
C TYR A 304 7.52 6.44 15.62
N TYR A 305 7.54 7.65 15.07
CA TYR A 305 7.00 8.83 15.75
C TYR A 305 5.47 8.92 15.71
N ALA A 306 4.82 8.27 14.75
CA ALA A 306 3.36 8.22 14.65
C ALA A 306 2.74 7.53 15.86
N ASP A 307 3.42 6.56 16.46
CA ASP A 307 2.96 5.91 17.70
C ASP A 307 2.92 6.88 18.90
N LYS A 308 3.75 7.94 18.89
CA LYS A 308 3.85 8.92 19.98
C LYS A 308 3.01 10.16 19.74
N MET A 309 2.93 10.61 18.48
CA MET A 309 2.28 11.87 18.11
C MET A 309 0.91 11.67 17.48
N GLY A 310 0.53 10.44 17.10
CA GLY A 310 -0.66 10.11 16.32
C GLY A 310 -0.40 10.13 14.81
N SER A 311 -0.91 9.11 14.12
CA SER A 311 -0.67 8.88 12.69
C SER A 311 -1.18 10.00 11.78
N ILE A 312 -2.32 10.61 12.12
CA ILE A 312 -2.91 11.72 11.36
C ILE A 312 -2.07 13.00 11.50
N ASN A 313 -1.46 13.22 12.67
CA ASN A 313 -0.62 14.40 12.91
C ASN A 313 0.65 14.35 12.07
N VAL A 314 1.30 13.19 12.02
CA VAL A 314 2.48 12.98 11.17
C VAL A 314 2.11 13.15 9.70
N GLN A 315 1.01 12.54 9.23
CA GLN A 315 0.53 12.70 7.85
C GLN A 315 0.23 14.16 7.49
N THR A 316 -0.35 14.92 8.40
CA THR A 316 -0.63 16.35 8.21
C THR A 316 0.67 17.14 8.02
N ILE A 317 1.68 16.91 8.84
CA ILE A 317 2.99 17.59 8.76
C ILE A 317 3.68 17.27 7.44
N VAL A 318 3.73 15.99 7.04
CA VAL A 318 4.43 15.61 5.81
C VAL A 318 3.65 16.01 4.55
N ALA A 319 2.32 16.12 4.61
CA ALA A 319 1.53 16.72 3.53
C ALA A 319 1.85 18.21 3.34
N PHE A 320 2.03 18.96 4.44
CA PHE A 320 2.47 20.36 4.38
C PHE A 320 3.86 20.49 3.78
N ILE A 321 4.82 19.67 4.24
CA ILE A 321 6.19 19.65 3.67
C ILE A 321 6.14 19.29 2.18
N GLY A 322 5.36 18.27 1.80
CA GLY A 322 5.18 17.87 0.41
C GLY A 322 4.61 18.99 -0.47
N ALA A 323 3.61 19.73 0.02
CA ALA A 323 3.04 20.88 -0.67
C ALA A 323 4.09 21.99 -0.89
N LEU A 324 4.81 22.37 0.18
CA LEU A 324 5.86 23.37 0.12
C LEU A 324 6.95 22.99 -0.89
N LEU A 325 7.48 21.76 -0.79
CA LEU A 325 8.50 21.26 -1.70
C LEU A 325 8.01 21.26 -3.15
N THR A 326 6.76 20.86 -3.39
CA THR A 326 6.18 20.84 -4.74
C THR A 326 6.19 22.24 -5.35
N PHE A 327 5.79 23.28 -4.61
CA PHE A 327 5.89 24.65 -5.11
C PHE A 327 7.35 25.10 -5.31
N CYS A 328 8.28 24.66 -4.47
CA CYS A 328 9.70 24.94 -4.67
C CYS A 328 10.25 24.35 -5.98
N LEU A 329 9.68 23.25 -6.49
CA LEU A 329 10.12 22.62 -7.74
C LEU A 329 10.09 23.58 -8.93
N ILE A 330 9.18 24.57 -8.93
CA ILE A 330 9.08 25.62 -9.97
C ILE A 330 10.42 26.36 -10.14
N ALA A 331 11.12 26.63 -9.03
CA ALA A 331 12.38 27.37 -9.03
C ALA A 331 13.62 26.47 -9.23
N ILE A 332 13.48 25.15 -9.05
CA ILE A 332 14.61 24.22 -9.09
C ILE A 332 14.85 23.76 -10.53
N LYS A 333 15.97 24.20 -11.09
CA LYS A 333 16.40 23.88 -12.46
C LYS A 333 17.81 23.27 -12.53
N ASN A 334 18.55 23.29 -11.42
CA ASN A 334 19.93 22.81 -11.33
C ASN A 334 20.03 21.40 -10.73
N SER A 335 21.09 20.68 -11.09
CA SER A 335 21.34 19.29 -10.66
C SER A 335 21.36 19.11 -9.14
N PRO A 336 22.11 19.92 -8.35
CA PRO A 336 22.16 19.72 -6.91
C PRO A 336 20.81 19.98 -6.22
N GLY A 337 20.07 20.99 -6.70
CA GLY A 337 18.74 21.31 -6.18
C GLY A 337 17.75 20.18 -6.40
N LEU A 338 17.78 19.54 -7.59
CA LEU A 338 16.93 18.38 -7.89
C LEU A 338 17.22 17.18 -6.98
N VAL A 339 18.49 16.91 -6.69
CA VAL A 339 18.87 15.81 -5.78
C VAL A 339 18.34 16.07 -4.37
N VAL A 340 18.57 17.28 -3.84
CA VAL A 340 18.08 17.66 -2.51
C VAL A 340 16.55 17.60 -2.45
N TYR A 341 15.88 18.10 -3.48
CA TYR A 341 14.42 17.99 -3.62
C TYR A 341 13.96 16.54 -3.56
N CYS A 342 14.52 15.65 -4.36
CA CYS A 342 14.14 14.24 -4.42
C CYS A 342 14.34 13.51 -3.08
N ILE A 343 15.40 13.85 -2.34
CA ILE A 343 15.67 13.25 -1.04
C ILE A 343 14.58 13.65 -0.03
N ILE A 344 14.32 14.95 0.13
CA ILE A 344 13.35 15.43 1.12
C ILE A 344 11.93 15.04 0.70
N TYR A 345 11.62 15.15 -0.59
CA TYR A 345 10.32 14.78 -1.14
C TYR A 345 10.02 13.29 -0.96
N GLY A 346 10.98 12.42 -1.31
CA GLY A 346 10.80 10.97 -1.13
C GLY A 346 10.67 10.57 0.35
N PHE A 347 11.40 11.23 1.26
CA PHE A 347 11.20 11.04 2.69
C PHE A 347 9.77 11.41 3.14
N SER A 348 9.27 12.59 2.74
CA SER A 348 7.90 13.02 3.06
C SER A 348 6.83 12.13 2.42
N ALA A 349 7.01 11.72 1.16
CA ALA A 349 6.11 10.84 0.45
C ALA A 349 6.05 9.44 1.09
N GLY A 350 7.21 8.90 1.46
CA GLY A 350 7.31 7.61 2.17
C GLY A 350 6.52 7.62 3.48
N ALA A 351 6.65 8.71 4.25
CA ALA A 351 5.92 8.90 5.50
C ALA A 351 4.41 8.95 5.28
N PHE A 352 3.98 9.70 4.27
CA PHE A 352 2.57 9.87 3.94
C PHE A 352 1.93 8.54 3.52
N MET A 353 2.59 7.78 2.64
CA MET A 353 2.05 6.52 2.11
C MET A 353 2.05 5.37 3.12
N GLY A 354 2.92 5.41 4.15
CA GLY A 354 3.02 4.35 5.15
C GLY A 354 1.97 4.40 6.27
N LEU A 355 1.34 5.55 6.50
CA LEU A 355 0.44 5.82 7.62
C LEU A 355 -1.09 5.77 7.38
N PRO A 356 -1.66 5.65 6.16
CA PRO A 356 -3.11 5.72 5.96
C PRO A 356 -3.89 4.68 6.75
N ALA A 357 -3.40 3.43 6.79
CA ALA A 357 -4.06 2.34 7.51
C ALA A 357 -4.16 2.63 9.02
N ALA A 358 -3.08 3.13 9.63
CA ALA A 358 -3.06 3.53 11.03
C ALA A 358 -4.06 4.67 11.30
N GLY A 359 -4.15 5.65 10.40
CA GLY A 359 -5.14 6.75 10.52
C GLY A 359 -6.58 6.26 10.52
N VAL A 360 -6.93 5.32 9.63
CA VAL A 360 -8.27 4.73 9.56
C VAL A 360 -8.59 3.90 10.82
N VAL A 361 -7.62 3.11 11.30
CA VAL A 361 -7.76 2.33 12.53
C VAL A 361 -8.02 3.25 13.73
N ASN A 362 -7.24 4.32 13.86
CA ASN A 362 -7.32 5.29 14.96
C ASN A 362 -8.67 6.03 15.01
N LEU A 363 -9.28 6.30 13.86
CA LEU A 363 -10.62 6.92 13.80
C LEU A 363 -11.78 5.94 13.99
N SER A 364 -11.53 4.63 13.81
CA SER A 364 -12.56 3.59 13.88
C SER A 364 -12.78 3.13 15.33
N SER A 365 -13.84 3.62 15.97
CA SER A 365 -14.21 3.23 17.33
C SER A 365 -14.65 1.77 17.46
N ASP A 366 -15.28 1.24 16.40
CA ASP A 366 -15.73 -0.15 16.33
C ASP A 366 -14.70 -1.00 15.58
N ARG A 367 -14.02 -1.89 16.31
CA ARG A 367 -12.98 -2.78 15.77
C ARG A 367 -13.52 -3.72 14.70
N SER A 368 -14.81 -4.11 14.74
CA SER A 368 -15.42 -5.00 13.76
C SER A 368 -15.57 -4.38 12.37
N LYS A 369 -15.51 -3.04 12.29
CA LYS A 369 -15.73 -2.27 11.05
C LYS A 369 -14.45 -1.78 10.39
N ILE A 370 -13.28 -2.00 11.02
CA ILE A 370 -11.98 -1.52 10.52
C ILE A 370 -11.71 -2.03 9.11
N GLY A 371 -11.94 -3.32 8.85
CA GLY A 371 -11.71 -3.92 7.53
C GLY A 371 -12.56 -3.25 6.44
N ALA A 372 -13.86 -3.07 6.70
CA ALA A 372 -14.78 -2.39 5.79
C ALA A 372 -14.36 -0.94 5.52
N ARG A 373 -14.02 -0.19 6.58
CA ARG A 373 -13.58 1.21 6.47
C ARG A 373 -12.26 1.35 5.73
N LEU A 374 -11.31 0.44 5.96
CA LEU A 374 -10.05 0.42 5.24
C LEU A 374 -10.27 0.11 3.75
N GLY A 375 -11.09 -0.90 3.42
CA GLY A 375 -11.44 -1.23 2.04
C GLY A 375 -12.14 -0.08 1.31
N MET A 376 -13.10 0.58 1.96
CA MET A 376 -13.76 1.78 1.44
C MET A 376 -12.75 2.93 1.19
N THR A 377 -11.81 3.15 2.13
CA THR A 377 -10.75 4.14 1.96
C THR A 377 -9.87 3.84 0.76
N LEU A 378 -9.41 2.60 0.61
CA LEU A 378 -8.60 2.19 -0.52
C LEU A 378 -9.34 2.40 -1.84
N ALA A 379 -10.61 1.99 -1.93
CA ALA A 379 -11.42 2.17 -3.14
C ALA A 379 -11.56 3.66 -3.54
N VAL A 380 -11.86 4.53 -2.57
CA VAL A 380 -12.02 5.96 -2.82
C VAL A 380 -10.70 6.63 -3.18
N VAL A 381 -9.60 6.29 -2.51
CA VAL A 381 -8.25 6.78 -2.85
C VAL A 381 -7.85 6.31 -4.24
N GLY A 382 -8.15 5.06 -4.60
CA GLY A 382 -7.92 4.51 -5.93
C GLY A 382 -8.58 5.34 -7.03
N CYS A 383 -9.83 5.76 -6.83
CA CYS A 383 -10.53 6.65 -7.78
C CYS A 383 -9.81 7.98 -7.98
N GLY A 384 -9.20 8.54 -6.93
CA GLY A 384 -8.38 9.75 -7.02
C GLY A 384 -7.13 9.53 -7.86
N VAL A 385 -6.38 8.46 -7.56
CA VAL A 385 -5.14 8.11 -8.29
C VAL A 385 -5.41 7.78 -9.76
N LEU A 386 -6.58 7.22 -10.08
CA LEU A 386 -6.99 6.94 -11.46
C LEU A 386 -6.96 8.20 -12.34
N VAL A 387 -7.46 9.32 -11.83
CA VAL A 387 -7.62 10.55 -12.62
C VAL A 387 -6.45 11.53 -12.44
N SER A 388 -5.63 11.38 -11.40
CA SER A 388 -4.60 12.38 -11.06
C SER A 388 -3.54 12.56 -12.14
N ASN A 389 -2.91 11.47 -12.59
CA ASN A 389 -1.82 11.56 -13.58
C ASN A 389 -2.33 11.94 -14.97
N PRO A 390 -3.47 11.42 -15.46
CA PRO A 390 -4.05 11.90 -16.72
C PRO A 390 -4.41 13.39 -16.70
N ILE A 391 -4.99 13.90 -15.61
CA ILE A 391 -5.26 15.33 -15.46
C ILE A 391 -3.94 16.12 -15.49
N ALA A 392 -2.91 15.66 -14.77
CA ALA A 392 -1.59 16.29 -14.78
C ALA A 392 -0.99 16.32 -16.20
N GLY A 393 -1.05 15.21 -16.94
CA GLY A 393 -0.57 15.12 -18.32
C GLY A 393 -1.34 16.01 -19.30
N ALA A 394 -2.66 16.18 -19.08
CA ALA A 394 -3.48 17.09 -19.88
C ALA A 394 -3.13 18.57 -19.60
N ILE A 395 -2.84 18.91 -18.33
CA ILE A 395 -2.35 20.24 -17.95
C ILE A 395 -0.97 20.51 -18.57
N LEU A 396 -0.08 19.51 -18.54
CA LEU A 396 1.25 19.59 -19.14
C LEU A 396 1.19 19.82 -20.65
N SER A 397 0.29 19.12 -21.33
CA SER A 397 0.06 19.28 -22.78
C SER A 397 -0.66 20.59 -23.14
N GLY A 398 -1.23 21.28 -22.15
CA GLY A 398 -1.96 22.53 -22.32
C GLY A 398 -1.09 23.78 -22.13
N ARG A 399 -1.75 24.95 -22.05
CA ARG A 399 -1.07 26.25 -21.86
C ARG A 399 -0.34 26.40 -20.52
N GLY A 400 -0.69 25.58 -19.53
CA GLY A 400 -0.08 25.62 -18.21
C GLY A 400 1.34 25.07 -18.19
N GLY A 401 1.67 24.15 -19.10
CA GLY A 401 2.96 23.46 -19.13
C GLY A 401 3.35 22.89 -17.77
N TRP A 402 4.65 22.90 -17.50
CA TRP A 402 5.21 22.42 -16.23
C TRP A 402 4.77 23.23 -15.02
N VAL A 403 4.65 24.55 -15.13
CA VAL A 403 4.22 25.41 -14.02
C VAL A 403 2.78 25.09 -13.62
N GLY A 404 1.90 24.87 -14.59
CA GLY A 404 0.51 24.46 -14.35
C GLY A 404 0.41 23.10 -13.68
N LEU A 405 1.19 22.11 -14.14
CA LEU A 405 1.23 20.77 -13.53
C LEU A 405 1.71 20.84 -12.08
N ILE A 406 2.79 21.57 -11.83
CA ILE A 406 3.36 21.72 -10.49
C ILE A 406 2.39 22.48 -9.56
N ALA A 407 1.74 23.53 -10.05
CA ALA A 407 0.75 24.29 -9.28
C ALA A 407 -0.47 23.43 -8.92
N TRP A 408 -0.97 22.62 -9.86
CA TRP A 408 -2.04 21.65 -9.62
C TRP A 408 -1.65 20.64 -8.54
N CYS A 409 -0.45 20.06 -8.66
CA CYS A 409 0.09 19.12 -7.69
C CYS A 409 0.23 19.76 -6.29
N GLY A 410 0.77 20.98 -6.20
CA GLY A 410 0.92 21.71 -4.94
C GLY A 410 -0.42 22.07 -4.29
N ALA A 411 -1.43 22.41 -5.11
CA ALA A 411 -2.79 22.67 -4.64
C ALA A 411 -3.45 21.41 -4.06
N LEU A 412 -3.29 20.25 -4.71
CA LEU A 412 -3.76 18.96 -4.17
C LEU A 412 -3.12 18.65 -2.81
N LEU A 413 -1.81 18.78 -2.67
CA LEU A 413 -1.12 18.53 -1.40
C LEU A 413 -1.52 19.53 -0.31
N THR A 414 -1.80 20.78 -0.68
CA THR A 414 -2.31 21.79 0.24
C THR A 414 -3.74 21.46 0.70
N ALA A 415 -4.61 21.02 -0.21
CA ALA A 415 -5.94 20.54 0.12
C ALA A 415 -5.88 19.30 1.03
N SER A 416 -4.92 18.40 0.80
CA SER A 416 -4.63 17.26 1.68
C SER A 416 -4.28 17.73 3.10
N PHE A 417 -3.32 18.64 3.22
CA PHE A 417 -2.92 19.22 4.51
C PHE A 417 -4.11 19.84 5.25
N ILE A 418 -4.89 20.70 4.57
CA ILE A 418 -6.05 21.38 5.16
C ILE A 418 -7.09 20.35 5.64
N SER A 419 -7.40 19.34 4.81
CA SER A 419 -8.42 18.33 5.13
C SER A 419 -7.99 17.44 6.31
N MET A 420 -6.72 17.03 6.36
CA MET A 420 -6.20 16.23 7.47
C MET A 420 -6.10 17.03 8.77
N ALA A 421 -5.68 18.30 8.70
CA ALA A 421 -5.71 19.21 9.84
C ALA A 421 -7.15 19.39 10.36
N ALA A 422 -8.12 19.55 9.47
CA ALA A 422 -9.54 19.65 9.82
C ALA A 422 -10.08 18.35 10.46
N SER A 423 -9.72 17.18 9.91
CA SER A 423 -10.08 15.86 10.49
C SER A 423 -9.61 15.75 11.94
N ARG A 424 -8.34 16.10 12.18
CA ARG A 424 -7.74 16.14 13.51
C ARG A 424 -8.47 17.11 14.44
N ILE A 425 -8.59 18.38 14.05
CA ILE A 425 -9.24 19.41 14.88
C ILE A 425 -10.66 19.00 15.24
N ARG A 426 -11.40 18.37 14.31
CA ARG A 426 -12.76 17.90 14.57
C ARG A 426 -12.82 16.76 15.59
N LYS A 427 -11.80 15.90 15.64
CA LYS A 427 -11.75 14.74 16.54
C LYS A 427 -11.22 15.08 17.94
N ILE A 428 -10.17 15.91 18.05
CA ILE A 428 -9.48 16.20 19.32
C ILE A 428 -9.49 17.67 19.77
N GLY A 429 -10.03 18.58 18.94
CA GLY A 429 -9.97 20.03 19.19
C GLY A 429 -8.63 20.66 18.79
N PHE A 430 -8.42 21.94 19.13
CA PHE A 430 -7.23 22.71 18.76
C PHE A 430 -5.95 22.34 19.54
N GLY A 431 -6.03 21.43 20.52
CA GLY A 431 -4.89 21.05 21.37
C GLY A 431 -4.00 19.96 20.76
N PHE A 432 -2.68 20.04 21.02
CA PHE A 432 -1.70 19.02 20.61
C PHE A 432 -1.66 17.76 21.48
N LYS A 433 -2.52 17.66 22.51
CA LYS A 433 -2.29 16.79 23.67
C LYS A 433 -3.03 15.45 23.70
N LYS A 434 -3.85 15.08 22.70
CA LYS A 434 -4.46 13.73 22.70
C LYS A 434 -4.06 12.94 21.47
N VAL A 435 -3.22 11.94 21.75
CA VAL A 435 -2.85 10.83 20.86
C VAL A 435 -4.15 10.14 20.42
N ILE A 436 -4.37 10.08 19.11
CA ILE A 436 -5.22 9.05 18.52
C ILE A 436 -4.36 8.27 17.55
#